data_AF-A0A7C2N504-F1
#
_entry.id   AF-A0A7C2N504-F1
#
_cell.length_a   1.000
_cell.length_b   1.000
_cell.length_c   1.000
_cell.angle_alpha   90.00
_cell.angle_beta   90.00
_cell.angle_gamma   90.00
#
_symmetry.space_group_name_H-M   'P 1'
#
loop_
_entity.id
_entity.type
_entity.pdbx_description
1 polymer ?
#
loop_
_entity_poly.entity_id
_entity_poly.type
_entity_poly.pdbx_seq_one_letter_code
_entity_poly.pdbx_strand_id
1 'polypeptide(L)'
;MPDRDKNRPTTSEEWSDHISEFAHQWEFGSPGHCAVSDFANLQVLYGQLANEPKGALLSMNGAVNLTPENRLSLALQRIVLLEHTIEQNSSRIPGYASTYTELSYSFEKMILAASEEARTKFQDEEQKITAHVKSFYDEALDYVMSSVYDKQNPHS
;
A
#
# COMPACT_ATOMS: atom_id res chain seq x y z
N MET A 1 16.93 -15.16 -23.01
CA MET A 1 16.87 -13.69 -22.89
C MET A 1 17.45 -13.31 -21.53
N PRO A 2 18.71 -12.84 -21.44
CA PRO A 2 19.40 -12.66 -20.15
C PRO A 2 19.43 -11.22 -19.61
N ASP A 3 18.73 -10.26 -20.22
CA ASP A 3 18.78 -8.85 -19.80
C ASP A 3 17.59 -8.39 -18.93
N ARG A 4 16.68 -9.30 -18.52
CA ARG A 4 15.54 -8.96 -17.63
C ARG A 4 15.92 -8.77 -16.15
N ASP A 5 17.17 -9.04 -15.78
CA ASP A 5 17.62 -9.03 -14.38
C ASP A 5 18.58 -7.89 -14.04
N LYS A 6 19.03 -7.09 -15.00
CA LYS A 6 20.07 -6.07 -14.76
C LYS A 6 19.55 -4.75 -14.16
N ASN A 7 18.24 -4.51 -14.20
CA ASN A 7 17.61 -3.30 -13.67
C ASN A 7 16.59 -3.62 -12.56
N ARG A 8 16.71 -4.78 -11.91
CA ARG A 8 15.79 -5.13 -10.81
C ARG A 8 16.27 -4.45 -9.52
N PRO A 9 15.39 -3.73 -8.81
CA PRO A 9 15.73 -3.19 -7.51
C PRO A 9 16.19 -4.30 -6.55
N THR A 10 17.25 -4.01 -5.80
CA THR A 10 17.89 -4.89 -4.81
C THR A 10 17.88 -4.31 -3.40
N THR A 11 17.71 -2.99 -3.27
CA THR A 11 17.60 -2.30 -1.98
C THR A 11 16.19 -1.79 -1.72
N SER A 12 15.87 -1.51 -0.45
CA SER A 12 14.60 -0.89 -0.04
C SER A 12 14.37 0.46 -0.75
N GLU A 13 15.42 1.28 -0.87
CA GLU A 13 15.42 2.57 -1.55
C GLU A 13 15.13 2.42 -3.06
N GLU A 14 15.79 1.49 -3.74
CA GLU A 14 15.54 1.22 -5.17
C GLU A 14 14.11 0.72 -5.43
N TRP A 15 13.54 -0.06 -4.49
CA TRP A 15 12.15 -0.50 -4.58
C TRP A 15 11.16 0.65 -4.35
N SER A 16 11.48 1.57 -3.45
CA SER A 16 10.69 2.78 -3.21
C SER A 16 10.62 3.66 -4.46
N ASP A 17 11.77 3.91 -5.08
CA ASP A 17 11.87 4.66 -6.34
C ASP A 17 11.07 3.98 -7.47
N HIS A 18 11.10 2.66 -7.55
CA HIS A 18 10.37 1.90 -8.56
C HIS A 18 8.84 2.01 -8.40
N ILE A 19 8.35 1.88 -7.17
CA ILE A 19 6.92 2.08 -6.85
C ILE A 19 6.51 3.53 -7.11
N SER A 20 7.38 4.49 -6.79
CA SER A 20 7.18 5.91 -7.04
C SER A 20 7.09 6.23 -8.54
N GLU A 21 8.02 5.73 -9.35
CA GLU A 21 7.99 5.88 -10.82
C GLU A 21 6.68 5.33 -11.40
N PHE A 22 6.27 4.15 -10.93
CA PHE A 22 5.02 3.51 -11.33
C PHE A 22 3.81 4.41 -11.02
N ALA A 23 3.72 4.96 -9.80
CA ALA A 23 2.68 5.91 -9.40
C ALA A 23 2.72 7.24 -10.18
N HIS A 24 3.92 7.72 -10.51
CA HIS A 24 4.12 8.97 -11.25
C HIS A 24 3.71 8.88 -12.73
N GLN A 25 3.74 7.72 -13.36
CA GLN A 25 3.48 7.57 -14.80
C GLN A 25 2.00 7.63 -15.22
N TRP A 26 1.03 7.87 -14.32
CA TRP A 26 -0.40 7.72 -14.68
C TRP A 26 -1.29 8.96 -14.58
N GLU A 27 -2.23 9.03 -15.53
CA GLU A 27 -3.23 10.09 -15.70
C GLU A 27 -4.65 9.67 -15.26
N PHE A 28 -5.46 10.69 -14.99
CA PHE A 28 -6.86 10.71 -14.56
C PHE A 28 -7.75 9.62 -15.21
N GLY A 29 -8.02 8.54 -14.48
CA GLY A 29 -9.03 7.54 -14.83
C GLY A 29 -8.54 6.34 -15.67
N SER A 30 -7.22 6.15 -15.78
CA SER A 30 -6.68 4.94 -16.42
C SER A 30 -6.89 3.67 -15.58
N PRO A 31 -6.88 2.47 -16.20
CA PRO A 31 -6.85 1.19 -15.48
C PRO A 31 -5.75 1.11 -14.41
N GLY A 32 -4.60 1.74 -14.69
CA GLY A 32 -3.49 1.80 -13.75
C GLY A 32 -3.81 2.66 -12.53
N HIS A 33 -4.43 3.83 -12.74
CA HIS A 33 -4.91 4.68 -11.64
C HIS A 33 -5.89 3.96 -10.73
N CYS A 34 -6.87 3.23 -11.30
CA CYS A 34 -7.82 2.44 -10.51
C CYS A 34 -7.12 1.37 -9.69
N ALA A 35 -6.19 0.61 -10.29
CA ALA A 35 -5.46 -0.45 -9.61
C ALA A 35 -4.67 0.08 -8.40
N VAL A 36 -4.07 1.27 -8.53
CA VAL A 36 -3.22 1.83 -7.47
C VAL A 36 -4.02 2.52 -6.40
N SER A 37 -5.09 3.22 -6.77
CA SER A 37 -6.00 3.75 -5.79
C SER A 37 -6.62 2.61 -4.96
N ASP A 38 -7.08 1.53 -5.61
CA ASP A 38 -7.64 0.38 -4.90
C ASP A 38 -6.59 -0.31 -4.02
N PHE A 39 -5.36 -0.50 -4.52
CA PHE A 39 -4.26 -1.07 -3.75
C PHE A 39 -3.91 -0.21 -2.52
N ALA A 40 -3.67 1.09 -2.71
CA ALA A 40 -3.29 2.00 -1.64
C ALA A 40 -4.38 2.10 -0.57
N ASN A 41 -5.65 2.21 -0.99
CA ASN A 41 -6.79 2.18 -0.09
C ASN A 41 -6.84 0.88 0.72
N LEU A 42 -6.55 -0.26 0.09
CA LEU A 42 -6.53 -1.56 0.78
C LEU A 42 -5.37 -1.64 1.80
N GLN A 43 -4.18 -1.19 1.43
CA GLN A 43 -3.02 -1.16 2.35
C GLN A 43 -3.23 -0.22 3.54
N VAL A 44 -3.91 0.91 3.34
CA VAL A 44 -4.30 1.82 4.42
C VAL A 44 -5.28 1.12 5.37
N LEU A 45 -6.27 0.41 4.85
CA LEU A 45 -7.24 -0.33 5.67
C LEU A 45 -6.55 -1.45 6.48
N TYR A 46 -5.63 -2.21 5.88
CA TYR A 46 -4.84 -3.20 6.62
C TYR A 46 -3.91 -2.55 7.65
N GLY A 47 -3.26 -1.43 7.31
CA GLY A 47 -2.41 -0.69 8.23
C GLY A 47 -3.15 -0.15 9.44
N GLN A 48 -4.40 0.31 9.26
CA GLN A 48 -5.29 0.73 10.35
C GLN A 48 -5.61 -0.46 11.27
N LEU A 49 -5.90 -1.64 10.72
CA LEU A 49 -6.12 -2.85 11.52
C LEU A 49 -4.88 -3.33 12.28
N ALA A 50 -3.70 -3.22 11.67
CA ALA A 50 -2.45 -3.67 12.27
C ALA A 50 -1.96 -2.75 13.40
N ASN A 51 -2.18 -1.43 13.28
CA ASN A 51 -1.66 -0.42 14.21
C ASN A 51 -2.60 -0.08 15.37
N GLU A 52 -3.75 -0.73 15.46
CA GLU A 52 -4.73 -0.34 16.46
C GLU A 52 -4.57 -1.02 17.81
N PRO A 53 -4.36 -0.25 18.91
CA PRO A 53 -4.85 -0.71 20.19
C PRO A 53 -6.36 -0.86 20.04
N LYS A 54 -6.91 -2.04 20.38
CA LYS A 54 -8.36 -2.33 20.37
C LYS A 54 -9.16 -1.08 20.81
N GLY A 55 -9.70 -0.31 19.86
CA GLY A 55 -10.45 0.93 20.15
C GLY A 55 -10.05 2.22 19.40
N ALA A 56 -8.97 2.24 18.60
CA ALA A 56 -8.48 3.46 17.96
C ALA A 56 -8.85 3.65 16.46
N LEU A 57 -9.89 2.97 15.96
CA LEU A 57 -10.45 3.17 14.61
C LEU A 57 -11.10 4.54 14.56
N LEU A 58 -10.24 5.54 14.30
CA LEU A 58 -10.60 6.94 14.22
C LEU A 58 -11.43 7.17 12.96
N SER A 59 -12.74 7.33 13.19
CA SER A 59 -13.54 8.47 12.74
C SER A 59 -13.06 9.23 11.50
N MET A 60 -13.06 8.61 10.32
CA MET A 60 -13.02 9.38 9.06
C MET A 60 -14.41 9.80 8.55
N ASN A 61 -15.52 9.36 9.17
CA ASN A 61 -16.88 9.66 8.66
C ASN A 61 -17.92 9.92 9.77
N GLY A 62 -17.58 10.64 10.84
CA GLY A 62 -18.55 11.00 11.88
C GLY A 62 -19.03 9.84 12.77
N ALA A 63 -18.32 8.71 12.76
CA ALA A 63 -18.63 7.52 13.57
C ALA A 63 -18.13 7.69 15.02
N VAL A 64 -18.56 8.75 15.70
CA VAL A 64 -18.11 9.08 17.06
C VAL A 64 -18.73 8.14 18.12
N ASN A 65 -19.79 7.40 17.78
CA ASN A 65 -20.58 6.61 18.74
C ASN A 65 -20.52 5.08 18.57
N LEU A 66 -19.60 4.54 17.77
CA LEU A 66 -19.48 3.08 17.60
C LEU A 66 -18.63 2.46 18.71
N THR A 67 -19.07 1.30 19.24
CA THR A 67 -18.25 0.45 20.11
C THR A 67 -17.03 -0.06 19.37
N PRO A 68 -15.93 -0.42 20.07
CA PRO A 68 -14.73 -0.98 19.44
C PRO A 68 -15.03 -2.17 18.51
N GLU A 69 -15.94 -3.06 18.89
CA GLU A 69 -16.33 -4.23 18.10
C GLU A 69 -17.04 -3.82 16.81
N ASN A 70 -17.92 -2.82 16.87
CA ASN A 70 -18.62 -2.32 15.70
C ASN A 70 -17.69 -1.56 14.75
N ARG A 71 -16.67 -0.87 15.29
CA ARG A 71 -15.63 -0.25 14.46
C ARG A 71 -14.83 -1.32 13.73
N LEU A 72 -14.37 -2.35 14.44
CA LEU A 72 -13.62 -3.47 13.86
C LEU A 72 -14.43 -4.15 12.75
N SER A 73 -15.70 -4.45 13.04
CA SER A 73 -16.62 -5.03 12.05
C SER A 73 -16.76 -4.15 10.81
N LEU A 74 -16.89 -2.83 10.98
CA LEU A 74 -16.98 -1.89 9.85
C LEU A 74 -15.68 -1.85 9.02
N ALA A 75 -14.51 -1.88 9.67
CA ALA A 75 -13.23 -1.92 8.96
C ALA A 75 -13.07 -3.22 8.15
N LEU A 76 -13.40 -4.37 8.74
CA LEU A 76 -13.40 -5.65 8.04
C LEU A 76 -14.39 -5.65 6.86
N GLN A 77 -15.59 -5.09 7.03
CA GLN A 77 -16.56 -4.95 5.94
C GLN A 77 -16.02 -4.07 4.81
N ARG A 78 -15.33 -2.96 5.12
CA ARG A 78 -14.70 -2.10 4.11
C ARG A 78 -13.63 -2.84 3.32
N ILE A 79 -12.80 -3.63 4.00
CA ILE A 79 -11.79 -4.48 3.35
C ILE A 79 -12.47 -5.46 2.40
N VAL A 80 -13.44 -6.23 2.89
CA VAL A 80 -14.14 -7.23 2.07
C VAL A 80 -14.81 -6.59 0.84
N LEU A 81 -15.43 -5.42 1.02
CA LEU A 81 -16.03 -4.69 -0.10
C LEU A 81 -14.99 -4.22 -1.13
N LEU A 82 -13.82 -3.76 -0.66
CA LEU A 82 -12.76 -3.31 -1.54
C LEU A 82 -12.07 -4.48 -2.25
N GLU A 83 -11.79 -5.58 -1.54
CA GLU A 83 -11.29 -6.83 -2.12
C GLU A 83 -12.23 -7.35 -3.21
N HIS A 84 -13.54 -7.34 -2.95
CA HIS A 84 -14.52 -7.72 -3.96
C HIS A 84 -14.54 -6.76 -5.16
N THR A 85 -14.36 -5.46 -4.92
CA THR A 85 -14.26 -4.45 -6.00
C THR A 85 -13.00 -4.68 -6.84
N ILE A 86 -11.87 -5.00 -6.22
CA ILE A 86 -10.61 -5.34 -6.89
C ILE A 86 -10.78 -6.59 -7.75
N GLU A 87 -11.43 -7.63 -7.23
CA GLU A 87 -11.74 -8.86 -7.96
C GLU A 87 -12.59 -8.56 -9.20
N GLN A 88 -13.64 -7.76 -9.04
CA GLN A 88 -14.47 -7.32 -10.16
C GLN A 88 -13.67 -6.51 -11.18
N ASN A 89 -12.91 -5.51 -10.74
CA ASN A 89 -12.11 -4.65 -11.62
C ASN A 89 -11.05 -5.44 -12.40
N SER A 90 -10.45 -6.45 -11.78
CA SER A 90 -9.48 -7.36 -12.41
C SER A 90 -10.03 -8.07 -13.64
N SER A 91 -11.33 -8.37 -13.64
CA SER A 91 -12.01 -9.00 -14.79
C SER A 91 -12.63 -8.00 -15.78
N ARG A 92 -12.95 -6.78 -15.33
CA ARG A 92 -13.75 -5.81 -16.09
C ARG A 92 -12.94 -4.72 -16.77
N ILE A 93 -11.78 -4.35 -16.22
CA ILE A 93 -10.97 -3.23 -16.69
C ILE A 93 -9.70 -3.77 -17.35
N PRO A 94 -9.54 -3.64 -18.68
CA PRO A 94 -8.33 -4.09 -19.37
C PRO A 94 -7.07 -3.44 -18.81
N GLY A 95 -6.04 -4.23 -18.51
CA GLY A 95 -4.77 -3.74 -17.97
C GLY A 95 -4.75 -3.51 -16.45
N TYR A 96 -5.91 -3.48 -15.78
CA TYR A 96 -5.98 -3.32 -14.32
C TYR A 96 -5.25 -4.46 -13.59
N ALA A 97 -5.56 -5.72 -13.94
CA ALA A 97 -5.02 -6.88 -13.24
C ALA A 97 -3.49 -6.96 -13.32
N SER A 98 -2.91 -6.63 -14.48
CA SER A 98 -1.45 -6.56 -14.63
C SER A 98 -0.83 -5.48 -13.75
N THR A 99 -1.40 -4.27 -13.76
CA THR A 99 -0.90 -3.17 -12.93
C THR A 99 -1.01 -3.51 -11.44
N TYR A 100 -2.16 -4.02 -11.00
CA TYR A 100 -2.39 -4.38 -9.61
C TYR A 100 -1.42 -5.47 -9.13
N THR A 101 -1.19 -6.48 -9.97
CA THR A 101 -0.25 -7.58 -9.67
C THR A 101 1.18 -7.08 -9.57
N GLU A 102 1.61 -6.23 -10.51
CA GLU A 102 2.95 -5.65 -10.51
C GLU A 102 3.20 -4.74 -9.30
N LEU A 103 2.21 -3.93 -8.91
CA LEU A 103 2.28 -3.13 -7.69
C LEU A 103 2.40 -4.01 -6.45
N SER A 104 1.50 -4.99 -6.33
CA SER A 104 1.45 -5.89 -5.18
C SER A 104 2.77 -6.63 -5.01
N TYR A 105 3.33 -7.13 -6.11
CA TYR A 105 4.63 -7.78 -6.13
C TYR A 105 5.76 -6.83 -5.72
N SER A 106 5.79 -5.63 -6.28
CA SER A 106 6.84 -4.64 -5.97
C SER A 106 6.80 -4.21 -4.51
N PHE A 107 5.61 -4.01 -3.96
CA PHE A 107 5.41 -3.64 -2.56
C PHE A 107 5.81 -4.77 -1.59
N GLU A 108 5.48 -6.04 -1.90
CA GLU A 108 5.94 -7.19 -1.13
C GLU A 108 7.47 -7.30 -1.14
N LYS A 109 8.10 -7.06 -2.30
CA LYS A 109 9.56 -7.08 -2.42
C LYS A 109 10.24 -5.97 -1.63
N MET A 110 9.65 -4.77 -1.60
CA MET A 110 10.12 -3.66 -0.77
C MET A 110 10.13 -4.04 0.72
N ILE A 111 9.03 -4.62 1.23
CA ILE A 111 8.93 -5.05 2.64
C ILE A 111 9.97 -6.12 2.97
N LEU A 112 10.19 -7.08 2.07
CA LEU A 112 11.22 -8.10 2.23
C LEU A 112 12.63 -7.50 2.26
N ALA A 113 12.95 -6.59 1.34
CA ALA A 113 14.24 -5.91 1.29
C ALA A 113 14.48 -5.09 2.57
N ALA A 114 13.47 -4.33 3.02
CA ALA A 114 13.53 -3.58 4.28
C ALA A 114 13.74 -4.51 5.49
N SER A 115 13.12 -5.70 5.49
CA SER A 115 13.29 -6.69 6.56
C SER A 115 14.70 -7.29 6.58
N GLU A 116 15.26 -7.59 5.41
CA GLU A 116 16.63 -8.08 5.28
C GLU A 116 17.64 -7.02 5.74
N GLU A 117 17.48 -5.78 5.26
CA GLU A 117 18.30 -4.64 5.68
C GLU A 117 18.22 -4.42 7.21
N ALA A 118 17.01 -4.39 7.76
CA ALA A 118 16.78 -4.25 9.20
C ALA A 118 17.51 -5.34 10.00
N ARG A 119 17.43 -6.61 9.56
CA ARG A 119 18.09 -7.75 10.21
C ARG A 119 19.60 -7.65 10.18
N THR A 120 20.17 -7.13 9.10
CA THR A 120 21.62 -6.88 9.03
C THR A 120 22.07 -5.78 10.00
N LYS A 121 21.21 -4.77 10.22
CA LYS A 121 21.54 -3.57 11.00
C LYS A 121 21.28 -3.70 12.51
N PHE A 122 20.20 -4.38 12.89
CA PHE A 122 19.68 -4.42 14.26
C PHE A 122 19.63 -5.84 14.82
N GLN A 123 20.57 -6.72 14.44
CA GLN A 123 20.63 -8.15 14.82
C GLN A 123 19.96 -8.47 16.17
N ASP A 124 18.99 -9.40 16.14
CA ASP A 124 18.21 -9.87 17.30
C ASP A 124 17.36 -8.82 18.05
N GLU A 125 17.28 -7.58 17.56
CA GLU A 125 16.41 -6.54 18.11
C GLU A 125 15.08 -6.47 17.34
N GLU A 126 14.21 -7.47 17.54
CA GLU A 126 12.93 -7.63 16.84
C GLU A 126 12.07 -6.36 16.82
N GLN A 127 12.04 -5.60 17.91
CA GLN A 127 11.30 -4.34 17.99
C GLN A 127 11.87 -3.26 17.07
N LYS A 128 13.20 -3.16 16.96
CA LYS A 128 13.85 -2.20 16.04
C LYS A 128 13.68 -2.64 14.58
N ILE A 129 13.75 -3.95 14.33
CA ILE A 129 13.46 -4.52 13.00
C ILE A 129 12.04 -4.17 12.57
N THR A 130 11.07 -4.42 13.44
CA THR A 130 9.65 -4.12 13.18
C THR A 130 9.42 -2.63 12.96
N ALA A 131 10.00 -1.77 13.81
CA ALA A 131 9.88 -0.32 13.66
C ALA A 131 10.51 0.19 12.35
N HIS A 132 11.64 -0.38 11.94
CA HIS A 132 12.32 0.02 10.70
C HIS A 132 11.51 -0.37 9.46
N VAL A 133 11.01 -1.61 9.40
CA VAL A 133 10.15 -2.08 8.31
C VAL A 133 8.86 -1.27 8.25
N LYS A 134 8.26 -0.96 9.41
CA LYS A 134 7.07 -0.12 9.48
C LYS A 134 7.33 1.30 8.96
N SER A 135 8.48 1.90 9.27
CA SER A 135 8.84 3.22 8.76
C SER A 135 8.89 3.24 7.24
N PHE A 136 9.50 2.23 6.61
CA PHE A 136 9.54 2.11 5.15
C PHE A 136 8.15 1.86 4.55
N TYR A 137 7.33 1.03 5.20
CA TYR A 137 5.96 0.78 4.79
C TYR A 137 5.13 2.08 4.77
N ASP A 138 5.20 2.86 5.85
CA ASP A 138 4.45 4.11 5.99
C ASP A 138 4.92 5.15 4.95
N GLU A 139 6.23 5.26 4.73
CA GLU A 139 6.83 6.17 3.73
C GLU A 139 6.40 5.81 2.31
N ALA A 140 6.46 4.53 1.93
CA ALA A 140 6.03 4.08 0.61
C ALA A 140 4.54 4.34 0.37
N LEU A 141 3.69 4.16 1.39
CA LEU A 141 2.27 4.49 1.27
C LEU A 141 2.05 6.00 1.13
N ASP A 142 2.80 6.83 1.84
CA ASP A 142 2.71 8.28 1.72
C ASP A 142 3.11 8.76 0.33
N TYR A 143 4.14 8.17 -0.28
CA TYR A 143 4.51 8.46 -1.68
C TYR A 143 3.42 8.05 -2.68
N VAL A 144 2.85 6.86 -2.52
CA VAL A 144 1.74 6.41 -3.38
C VAL A 144 0.51 7.31 -3.19
N MET A 145 0.21 7.75 -1.97
CA MET A 145 -0.96 8.57 -1.69
C MET A 145 -0.77 10.04 -2.08
N SER A 146 0.38 10.67 -1.80
CA SER A 146 0.67 12.06 -2.20
C SER A 146 0.64 12.23 -3.71
N SER A 147 1.27 11.31 -4.46
CA SER A 147 1.24 11.33 -5.93
C SER A 147 -0.17 11.11 -6.52
N VAL A 148 -1.01 10.30 -5.86
CA VAL A 148 -2.42 10.13 -6.24
C VAL A 148 -3.26 11.35 -5.86
N TYR A 149 -3.02 11.97 -4.70
CA TYR A 149 -3.79 13.10 -4.17
C TYR A 149 -3.49 14.41 -4.90
N ASP A 150 -2.22 14.71 -5.16
CA ASP A 150 -1.78 15.90 -5.90
C ASP A 150 -2.31 15.90 -7.34
N LYS A 151 -2.44 14.71 -7.93
CA LYS A 151 -3.08 14.56 -9.25
C LYS A 151 -4.59 14.67 -9.17
N GLN A 152 -5.26 14.16 -8.13
CA GLN A 152 -6.71 14.31 -8.00
C GLN A 152 -7.15 15.75 -7.67
N ASN A 153 -6.30 16.56 -7.04
CA ASN A 153 -6.59 17.94 -6.64
C ASN A 153 -5.44 18.90 -7.01
N PRO A 154 -5.19 19.20 -8.29
CA PRO A 154 -4.06 20.04 -8.73
C PRO A 154 -4.16 21.53 -8.31
N HIS A 155 -5.19 21.91 -7.53
CA HIS A 155 -5.50 23.28 -7.13
C HIS A 155 -5.83 23.44 -5.63
N SER A 156 -5.45 22.49 -4.78
CA SER A 156 -5.50 22.68 -3.31
C SER A 156 -4.26 23.38 -2.78
#